data_AF-A0A7S4QXE9-F1
#
_entry.id   AF-A0A7S4QXE9-F1
#
_cell.length_a   1.000
_cell.length_b   1.000
_cell.length_c   1.000
_cell.angle_alpha   90.00
_cell.angle_beta   90.00
_cell.angle_gamma   90.00
#
_symmetry.space_group_name_H-M   'P 1'
#
loop_
_entity.id
_entity.type
_entity.pdbx_description
1 polymer ?
#
loop_
_entity_poly.entity_id
_entity_poly.type
_entity_poly.pdbx_seq_one_letter_code
_entity_poly.pdbx_strand_id
1 'polypeptide(L)'
;MNLAVSLILLYRFTVLLLITCIQREDELAERRRIFADARALKNLATAFLHPEAPVKVSPESFGVGVKTTDATLMGRNYFNRASAPETEDFEDAEERAQALADAAALKRLAVDYMHPEVGVKTTDATLMGRNYF
;
A
#
# COMPACT_ATOMS: atom_id res chain seq x y z
N MET A 1 29.38 -57.31 29.79
CA MET A 1 28.03 -56.72 29.65
C MET A 1 27.97 -55.21 29.92
N ASN A 2 29.00 -54.57 30.49
CA ASN A 2 28.91 -53.16 30.92
C ASN A 2 29.11 -52.11 29.81
N LEU A 3 29.88 -52.41 28.76
CA LEU A 3 30.19 -51.41 27.72
C LEU A 3 28.98 -51.07 26.84
N ALA A 4 28.21 -52.08 26.43
CA ALA A 4 27.04 -51.89 25.56
C ALA A 4 25.93 -51.09 26.26
N VAL A 5 25.67 -51.37 27.54
CA VAL A 5 24.68 -50.63 28.35
C VAL A 5 25.14 -49.18 28.56
N SER A 6 26.42 -48.97 28.84
CA SER A 6 26.99 -47.61 28.97
C SER A 6 26.90 -46.81 27.67
N LEU A 7 27.14 -47.43 26.51
CA LEU A 7 27.05 -46.78 25.20
C LEU A 7 25.60 -46.38 24.87
N ILE A 8 24.63 -47.24 25.18
CA ILE A 8 23.20 -46.96 24.98
C ILE A 8 22.73 -45.83 25.89
N LEU A 9 23.15 -45.81 27.15
CA LEU A 9 22.81 -44.74 28.09
C LEU A 9 23.43 -43.40 27.67
N LEU A 10 24.69 -43.41 27.23
CA LEU A 10 25.35 -42.22 26.71
C LEU A 10 24.65 -41.68 25.46
N TYR A 11 24.28 -42.56 24.52
CA TYR A 11 23.54 -42.17 23.32
C TYR A 11 22.16 -41.59 23.66
N ARG A 12 21.42 -42.19 24.59
CA ARG A 12 20.13 -41.64 25.05
C ARG A 12 20.28 -40.29 25.72
N PHE A 13 21.32 -40.11 26.54
CA PHE A 13 21.61 -38.84 27.21
C PHE A 13 21.98 -37.74 26.21
N THR A 14 22.83 -38.03 25.23
CA THR A 14 23.20 -37.04 24.21
C THR A 14 22.02 -36.68 23.30
N VAL A 15 21.19 -37.65 22.91
CA VAL A 15 19.96 -37.38 22.14
C VAL A 15 18.98 -36.51 22.92
N LEU A 16 18.73 -36.79 24.19
CA LEU A 16 17.84 -35.98 25.03
C LEU A 16 18.39 -34.55 25.22
N LEU A 17 19.70 -34.42 25.46
CA LEU A 17 20.35 -33.12 25.59
C LEU A 17 20.24 -32.32 24.29
N LEU A 18 20.43 -32.96 23.15
CA LEU A 18 20.31 -32.33 21.83
C LEU A 18 18.87 -31.87 21.54
N ILE A 19 17.86 -32.68 21.87
CA ILE A 19 16.45 -32.31 21.74
C ILE A 19 16.11 -31.10 22.61
N THR A 20 16.51 -31.11 23.89
CA THR A 20 16.22 -29.98 24.80
C THR A 20 16.97 -28.71 24.41
N CYS A 21 18.18 -28.82 23.83
CA CYS A 21 18.90 -27.68 23.27
C CYS A 21 18.17 -27.09 22.06
N ILE A 22 17.70 -27.93 21.13
CA ILE A 22 16.93 -27.48 19.95
C ILE A 22 15.65 -26.76 20.40
N GLN A 23 14.86 -27.38 21.29
CA GLN A 23 13.62 -26.78 21.78
C GLN A 23 13.85 -25.41 22.44
N ARG A 24 14.97 -25.26 23.17
CA ARG A 24 15.35 -23.97 23.78
C ARG A 24 15.75 -22.92 22.74
N GLU A 25 16.45 -23.31 21.68
CA GLU A 25 16.83 -22.39 20.61
C GLU A 25 15.62 -21.87 19.83
N ASP A 26 14.64 -22.74 19.54
CA ASP A 26 13.40 -22.35 18.87
C ASP A 26 12.61 -21.33 19.71
N GLU A 27 12.45 -21.57 21.02
CA GLU A 27 11.78 -20.64 21.94
C GLU A 27 12.51 -19.28 22.02
N LEU A 28 13.85 -19.29 22.08
CA LEU A 28 14.65 -18.07 22.07
C LEU A 28 14.54 -17.33 20.74
N ALA A 29 14.46 -18.04 19.61
CA ALA A 29 14.27 -17.44 18.30
C ALA A 29 12.90 -16.76 18.18
N GLU A 30 11.84 -17.41 18.66
CA GLU A 30 10.50 -16.83 18.69
C GLU A 30 10.45 -15.60 19.60
N ARG A 31 11.03 -15.69 20.80
CA ARG A 31 11.13 -14.55 21.72
C ARG A 31 11.88 -13.36 21.11
N ARG A 32 12.95 -13.61 20.35
CA ARG A 32 13.68 -12.57 19.63
C ARG A 32 12.82 -11.90 18.56
N ARG A 33 12.02 -12.67 17.81
CA ARG A 33 11.07 -12.15 16.82
C ARG A 33 10.03 -11.26 17.50
N ILE A 34 9.41 -11.75 18.58
CA ILE A 34 8.42 -10.98 19.34
C ILE A 34 8.99 -9.65 19.84
N PHE A 35 10.22 -9.63 20.36
CA PHE A 35 10.84 -8.38 20.79
C PHE A 35 11.21 -7.45 19.65
N ALA A 36 11.60 -7.99 18.49
CA ALA A 36 11.85 -7.19 17.30
C ALA A 36 10.54 -6.51 16.83
N ASP A 37 9.46 -7.26 16.74
CA ASP A 37 8.14 -6.75 16.36
C ASP A 37 7.61 -5.73 17.38
N ALA A 38 7.75 -5.99 18.68
CA ALA A 38 7.37 -5.05 19.73
C ALA A 38 8.15 -3.73 19.64
N ARG A 39 9.45 -3.79 19.29
CA ARG A 39 10.26 -2.60 19.06
C ARG A 39 9.81 -1.84 17.82
N ALA A 40 9.49 -2.54 16.73
CA ALA A 40 8.96 -1.94 15.52
C ALA A 40 7.62 -1.22 15.78
N LEU A 41 6.70 -1.86 16.49
CA LEU A 41 5.41 -1.27 16.88
C LEU A 41 5.59 -0.05 17.78
N LYS A 42 6.51 -0.09 18.75
CA LYS A 42 6.81 1.06 19.62
C LYS A 42 7.36 2.24 18.81
N ASN A 43 8.25 1.97 17.86
CA ASN A 43 8.78 3.00 16.98
C ASN A 43 7.68 3.61 16.11
N LEU A 44 6.78 2.79 15.57
CA LEU A 44 5.62 3.23 14.80
C LEU A 44 4.65 4.06 15.65
N ALA A 45 4.34 3.64 16.87
CA ALA A 45 3.49 4.42 17.77
C ALA A 45 4.11 5.81 18.05
N THR A 46 5.40 5.84 18.39
CA THR A 46 6.13 7.10 18.62
C THR A 46 6.11 8.00 17.39
N ALA A 47 6.28 7.41 16.22
CA ALA A 47 6.18 8.06 14.93
C ALA A 47 4.83 8.74 14.66
N PHE A 48 3.73 8.07 15.03
CA PHE A 48 2.38 8.62 14.88
C PHE A 48 2.08 9.73 15.90
N LEU A 49 2.54 9.58 17.15
CA LEU A 49 2.33 10.59 18.19
C LEU A 49 3.19 11.84 17.98
N HIS A 50 4.36 11.70 17.36
CA HIS A 50 5.33 12.79 17.15
C HIS A 50 5.72 12.91 15.67
N PRO A 51 4.80 13.37 14.80
CA PRO A 51 5.09 13.58 13.38
C PRO A 51 6.16 14.66 13.12
N GLU A 52 6.40 15.56 14.07
CA GLU A 52 7.44 16.59 14.08
C GLU A 52 8.85 16.05 14.34
N ALA A 53 8.95 14.84 14.93
CA ALA A 53 10.24 14.26 15.25
C ALA A 53 10.98 13.84 13.98
N PRO A 54 12.31 14.10 13.89
CA PRO A 54 13.08 13.80 12.69
C PRO A 54 13.09 12.31 12.39
N VAL A 55 12.94 11.97 11.10
CA VAL A 55 12.96 10.59 10.62
C VAL A 55 14.37 10.03 10.81
N LYS A 56 14.50 9.03 11.69
CA LYS A 56 15.76 8.33 11.90
C LYS A 56 15.93 7.28 10.79
N VAL A 57 16.73 7.60 9.78
CA VAL A 57 17.21 6.61 8.80
C VAL A 57 18.32 5.78 9.43
N SER A 58 17.99 4.58 9.89
CA SER A 58 19.00 3.57 10.19
C SER A 58 19.50 2.97 8.87
N PRO A 59 20.82 2.77 8.66
CA PRO A 59 21.36 2.16 7.44
C PRO A 59 20.88 0.72 7.19
N GLU A 60 20.23 0.11 8.19
CA GLU A 60 19.94 -1.32 8.29
C GLU A 60 18.54 -1.70 7.78
N SER A 61 17.65 -0.74 7.54
CA SER A 61 16.31 -1.00 7.00
C SER A 61 16.38 -1.13 5.48
N PHE A 62 17.00 -2.22 5.02
CA PHE A 62 16.91 -2.67 3.63
C PHE A 62 15.52 -3.28 3.40
N GLY A 63 14.53 -2.43 3.15
CA GLY A 63 13.15 -2.85 2.93
C GLY A 63 12.25 -1.65 2.69
N VAL A 64 12.14 -1.27 1.42
CA VAL A 64 11.11 -0.40 0.81
C VAL A 64 10.75 0.86 1.63
N GLY A 65 11.33 1.99 1.24
CA GLY A 65 10.76 3.30 1.59
C GLY A 65 11.77 4.38 1.89
N VAL A 66 12.17 5.11 0.85
CA VAL A 66 12.77 6.46 0.90
C VAL A 66 14.17 6.53 1.53
N LYS A 67 15.21 6.47 0.69
CA LYS A 67 16.52 7.07 0.99
C LYS A 67 16.33 8.59 1.00
N THR A 68 16.04 9.18 2.16
CA THR A 68 16.00 10.64 2.31
C THR A 68 17.24 11.11 3.06
N THR A 69 18.08 11.86 2.34
CA THR A 69 19.35 12.43 2.81
C THR A 69 19.20 13.85 3.35
N ASP A 70 17.96 14.35 3.50
CA ASP A 70 17.69 15.72 3.89
C ASP A 70 17.20 15.81 5.34
N ALA A 71 18.00 16.49 6.18
CA ALA A 71 17.73 16.72 7.60
C ALA A 71 16.58 17.73 7.84
N THR A 72 16.08 18.38 6.78
CA THR A 72 14.99 19.36 6.87
C THR A 72 13.59 18.78 6.60
N LEU A 73 13.49 17.49 6.27
CA LEU A 73 12.21 16.80 6.09
C LEU A 73 11.51 16.56 7.43
N MET A 74 10.85 17.60 7.92
CA MET A 74 9.84 17.53 8.98
C MET A 74 8.49 17.23 8.33
N GLY A 75 7.83 16.16 8.79
CA GLY A 75 6.53 15.73 8.26
C GLY A 75 6.59 14.37 7.59
N ARG A 76 5.98 13.37 8.23
CA ARG A 76 5.72 12.07 7.61
C ARG A 76 4.64 12.26 6.55
N ASN A 77 4.91 11.91 5.29
CA ASN A 77 3.89 11.94 4.25
C ASN A 77 2.90 10.79 4.46
N TYR A 78 1.68 11.11 4.91
CA TYR A 78 0.61 10.14 5.17
C TYR A 78 -0.32 9.90 3.97
N PHE A 79 -0.19 10.69 2.90
CA PHE A 79 -1.04 10.58 1.70
C PHE A 79 -0.67 9.37 0.84
N ASN A 80 0.59 8.93 0.88
CA ASN A 80 1.07 7.79 0.10
C ASN A 80 1.12 6.47 0.89
N ARG A 81 0.33 6.31 1.98
CA ARG A 81 0.30 5.06 2.76
C ARG A 81 -0.55 4.01 2.03
N ALA A 82 -0.23 2.71 2.19
CA ALA A 82 -0.99 1.62 1.57
C ALA A 82 -2.47 1.53 2.00
N SER A 83 -2.85 2.21 3.10
CA SER A 83 -4.23 2.34 3.57
C SER A 83 -4.87 3.70 3.27
N ALA A 84 -4.24 4.54 2.45
CA ALA A 84 -4.86 5.75 1.93
C ALA A 84 -5.89 5.35 0.87
N PRO A 85 -6.98 6.12 0.70
CA PRO A 85 -7.83 5.97 -0.47
C PRO A 85 -6.97 6.15 -1.73
N GLU A 86 -7.27 5.34 -2.76
CA GLU A 86 -6.62 5.49 -4.06
C GLU A 86 -6.90 6.90 -4.59
N THR A 87 -5.84 7.63 -4.89
CA THR A 87 -5.91 8.93 -5.56
C THR A 87 -5.70 8.69 -7.04
N GLU A 88 -6.65 9.12 -7.85
CA GLU A 88 -6.46 9.15 -9.31
C GLU A 88 -5.32 10.09 -9.66
N ASP A 89 -4.54 9.70 -10.68
CA ASP A 89 -3.52 10.56 -11.25
C ASP A 89 -4.18 11.71 -12.04
N PHE A 90 -3.40 12.75 -12.29
CA PHE A 90 -3.81 13.87 -13.12
C PHE A 90 -4.24 13.42 -14.53
N GLU A 91 -3.49 12.48 -15.12
CA GLU A 91 -3.81 11.93 -16.44
C GLU A 91 -5.17 11.20 -16.44
N ASP A 92 -5.42 10.34 -15.45
CA ASP A 92 -6.71 9.65 -15.28
C ASP A 92 -7.86 10.67 -15.08
N ALA A 93 -7.59 11.76 -14.34
CA ALA A 93 -8.52 12.87 -14.15
C ALA A 93 -8.93 13.58 -15.43
N GLU A 94 -7.98 13.86 -16.31
CA GLU A 94 -8.26 14.46 -17.60
C GLU A 94 -8.99 13.50 -18.54
N GLU A 95 -8.58 12.24 -18.63
CA GLU A 95 -9.22 11.25 -19.49
C GLU A 95 -10.70 11.03 -19.12
N ARG A 96 -11.00 10.90 -17.82
CA ARG A 96 -12.39 10.77 -17.35
C ARG A 96 -13.22 12.02 -17.65
N ALA A 97 -12.62 13.21 -17.49
CA ALA A 97 -13.30 14.46 -17.79
C ALA A 97 -13.65 14.55 -19.28
N GLN A 98 -12.72 14.15 -20.15
CA GLN A 98 -12.92 14.09 -21.59
C GLN A 98 -14.01 13.07 -21.96
N ALA A 99 -13.94 11.85 -21.41
CA ALA A 99 -14.94 10.81 -21.65
C ALA A 99 -16.36 11.23 -21.22
N LEU A 100 -16.49 11.94 -20.09
CA LEU A 100 -17.76 12.48 -19.64
C LEU A 100 -18.28 13.62 -20.53
N ALA A 101 -17.39 14.47 -21.05
CA ALA A 101 -17.76 15.50 -22.00
C ALA A 101 -18.28 14.90 -23.31
N ASP A 102 -17.60 13.88 -23.83
CA ASP A 102 -17.99 13.17 -25.04
C ASP A 102 -19.32 12.43 -24.85
N ALA A 103 -19.51 11.75 -23.72
CA ALA A 103 -20.77 11.09 -23.38
C ALA A 103 -21.94 12.09 -23.28
N ALA A 104 -21.71 13.28 -22.72
CA ALA A 104 -22.72 14.34 -22.68
C ALA A 104 -23.07 14.87 -24.08
N ALA A 105 -22.08 15.02 -24.95
CA ALA A 105 -22.29 15.42 -26.34
C ALA A 105 -23.08 14.37 -27.12
N LEU A 106 -22.70 13.10 -27.01
CA LEU A 106 -23.42 11.98 -27.65
C LEU A 106 -24.85 11.85 -27.14
N LYS A 107 -25.09 12.05 -25.83
CA LYS A 107 -26.43 12.05 -25.27
C LYS A 107 -27.30 13.17 -25.83
N ARG A 108 -26.73 14.37 -26.01
CA ARG A 108 -27.44 15.49 -26.66
C ARG A 108 -27.78 15.16 -28.11
N LEU A 109 -26.82 14.64 -28.88
CA LEU A 109 -27.07 14.22 -30.26
C LEU A 109 -28.14 13.12 -30.36
N ALA A 110 -28.14 12.15 -29.46
CA ALA A 110 -29.15 11.10 -29.42
C ALA A 110 -30.55 11.67 -29.14
N VAL A 111 -30.68 12.55 -28.16
CA VAL A 111 -31.95 13.25 -27.88
C VAL A 111 -32.38 14.09 -29.07
N ASP A 112 -31.45 14.80 -29.70
CA ASP A 112 -31.72 15.66 -30.84
C ASP A 112 -32.19 14.89 -32.07
N TYR A 113 -31.66 13.67 -32.25
CA TYR A 113 -32.07 12.75 -33.31
C TYR A 113 -33.43 12.10 -33.03
N MET A 114 -33.68 11.67 -31.80
CA MET A 114 -34.95 11.03 -31.42
C MET A 114 -36.12 12.03 -31.34
N HIS A 115 -35.83 13.31 -31.11
CA HIS A 115 -36.83 14.36 -30.93
C HIS A 115 -36.62 15.53 -31.91
N PRO A 116 -36.87 15.33 -33.22
CA PRO A 116 -36.77 16.40 -34.22
C PRO A 116 -37.77 17.55 -33.99
N GLU A 117 -38.84 17.31 -33.22
CA GLU A 117 -39.81 18.32 -32.81
C GLU A 117 -39.24 19.36 -31.82
N VAL A 118 -38.11 19.06 -31.17
CA VAL A 118 -37.44 19.99 -30.26
C VAL A 118 -36.66 21.01 -31.08
N GLY A 119 -37.11 22.26 -31.05
CA GLY A 119 -36.52 23.36 -31.81
C GLY A 119 -35.04 23.58 -31.50
N VAL A 120 -34.27 23.90 -32.54
CA VAL A 120 -32.82 24.16 -32.42
C VAL A 120 -32.60 25.49 -31.72
N LYS A 121 -31.94 25.49 -30.56
CA LYS A 121 -31.49 26.71 -29.90
C LYS A 121 -30.16 27.14 -30.53
N THR A 122 -30.22 28.00 -31.55
CA THR A 122 -29.05 28.57 -32.22
C THR A 122 -28.90 30.05 -31.84
N THR A 123 -27.67 30.56 -31.87
CA THR A 123 -27.40 32.00 -31.80
C THR A 123 -27.50 32.69 -33.18
N ASP A 124 -27.54 31.90 -34.25
CA ASP A 124 -27.65 32.36 -35.63
C ASP A 124 -29.08 32.19 -36.13
N ALA A 125 -29.72 33.33 -36.43
CA ALA A 125 -31.10 33.43 -36.88
C ALA A 125 -31.35 32.83 -38.26
N THR A 126 -30.31 32.50 -39.03
CA THR A 126 -30.43 31.89 -40.36
C THR A 126 -30.35 30.37 -40.35
N LEU A 127 -30.00 29.74 -39.23
CA LEU A 127 -29.97 28.29 -39.09
C LEU A 127 -31.38 27.74 -38.82
N MET A 128 -32.06 27.36 -39.90
CA MET A 128 -33.42 26.81 -39.88
C MET A 128 -33.35 25.26 -39.92
N GLY A 129 -33.32 24.62 -38.76
CA GLY A 129 -33.45 23.15 -38.64
C GLY A 129 -32.13 22.36 -38.66
N ARG A 130 -32.22 21.07 -38.28
CA ARG A 130 -31.07 20.14 -38.20
C ARG A 130 -30.99 19.33 -39.50
N ASN A 131 -29.82 19.33 -40.15
CA ASN A 131 -29.54 18.48 -41.31
C ASN A 131 -28.74 17.25 -40.85
N TYR A 132 -29.23 16.05 -41.17
CA TYR A 132 -28.66 14.76 -40.75
C TYR A 132 -28.20 13.90 -41.94
N PHE A 133 -28.07 14.49 -43.13
CA PHE A 133 -27.58 13.84 -44.35
C PHE A 133 -26.13 14.23 -44.66
#